data_AF-A0AAD2ZAU1-F1
#
_entry.id   AF-A0AAD2ZAU1-F1
#
_cell.length_a   1.000
_cell.length_b   1.000
_cell.length_c   1.000
_cell.angle_alpha   90.00
_cell.angle_beta   90.00
_cell.angle_gamma   90.00
#
_symmetry.space_group_name_H-M   'P 1'
#
loop_
_entity.id
_entity.type
_entity.pdbx_description
1 polymer ?
#
loop_
_entity_poly.entity_id
_entity_poly.type
_entity_poly.pdbx_seq_one_letter_code
_entity_poly.pdbx_strand_id
1 'polypeptide(L)'
;MAEKRTRSDSSTAAIQAMKNASEDTIPPPAHAGLEKKAEPFWHDNIRSKALDSWTPADLLAAAELANNQLYAIELRRALKREERKRGDEREEGLIKDYRKQIVELQRTILAQRRDLQIHSHATNGESRDQKKRNQNDQSARKTADRHNEEENNLIAFPKHG
;
A
#
# COMPACT_ATOMS: atom_id res chain seq x y z
N MET A 1 23.06 1.52 21.75
CA MET A 1 22.15 2.52 22.36
C MET A 1 20.97 2.66 21.41
N ALA A 2 19.74 2.42 21.88
CA ALA A 2 18.56 2.58 21.03
C ALA A 2 18.37 4.07 20.72
N GLU A 3 18.52 4.45 19.46
CA GLU A 3 18.31 5.82 19.01
C GLU A 3 16.87 6.23 19.33
N LYS A 4 16.73 7.32 20.09
CA LYS A 4 15.44 7.77 20.61
C LYS A 4 14.59 8.25 19.44
N ARG A 5 13.47 7.57 19.17
CA ARG A 5 12.54 7.92 18.08
C ARG A 5 12.20 9.42 18.13
N THR A 6 12.39 10.09 16.99
CA THR A 6 12.06 11.51 16.79
C THR A 6 10.60 11.79 17.12
N ARG A 7 10.33 12.82 17.93
CA ARG A 7 8.95 13.20 18.26
C ARG A 7 8.23 13.76 17.03
N SER A 8 6.97 13.40 16.88
CA SER A 8 6.13 13.71 15.70
C SER A 8 5.81 15.20 15.53
N ASP A 9 5.97 16.01 16.57
CA ASP A 9 5.71 17.45 16.61
C ASP A 9 6.98 18.32 16.47
N SER A 10 8.13 17.71 16.19
CA SER A 10 9.39 18.43 16.02
C SER A 10 9.59 18.97 14.60
N SER A 11 10.41 20.02 14.44
CA SER A 11 10.86 20.49 13.13
C SER A 11 11.58 19.39 12.34
N THR A 12 12.33 18.52 13.01
CA THR A 12 12.95 17.33 12.41
C THR A 12 11.91 16.40 11.79
N ALA A 13 10.76 16.21 12.42
CA ALA A 13 9.68 15.40 11.85
C ALA A 13 9.02 16.05 10.62
N ALA A 14 8.92 17.38 10.58
CA ALA A 14 8.43 18.10 9.41
C ALA A 14 9.40 17.97 8.21
N ILE A 15 10.70 18.09 8.46
CA ILE A 15 11.74 17.87 7.43
C ILE A 15 11.68 16.43 6.91
N GLN A 16 11.56 15.44 7.81
CA GLN A 16 11.46 14.03 7.41
C GLN A 16 10.20 13.77 6.56
N ALA A 17 9.06 14.35 6.92
CA ALA A 17 7.82 14.24 6.14
C ALA A 17 7.98 14.83 4.72
N MET A 18 8.65 15.98 4.59
CA MET A 18 8.96 16.56 3.28
C MET A 18 9.94 15.69 2.49
N LYS A 19 10.94 15.08 3.14
CA LYS A 19 11.84 14.12 2.50
C LYS A 19 11.08 12.89 1.99
N ASN A 20 10.20 12.31 2.80
CA ASN A 20 9.35 11.19 2.41
C ASN A 20 8.43 11.57 1.23
N ALA A 21 7.85 12.77 1.23
CA ALA A 21 7.03 13.26 0.13
C ALA A 21 7.83 13.41 -1.17
N SER A 22 9.10 13.84 -1.08
CA SER A 22 10.00 13.91 -2.24
C SER A 22 10.43 12.54 -2.75
N GLU A 23 10.63 11.55 -1.88
CA GLU A 23 10.94 10.16 -2.28
C GLU A 23 9.71 9.44 -2.85
N ASP A 24 8.52 9.84 -2.42
CA ASP A 24 7.19 9.35 -2.81
C ASP A 24 6.89 7.88 -2.48
N THR A 25 7.78 6.95 -2.78
CA THR A 25 7.63 5.51 -2.50
C THR A 25 8.98 4.87 -2.18
N ILE A 26 8.93 3.66 -1.61
CA ILE A 26 10.12 2.85 -1.35
C ILE A 26 10.17 1.78 -2.44
N PRO A 27 11.30 1.60 -3.15
CA PRO A 27 11.41 0.51 -4.11
C PRO A 27 11.32 -0.84 -3.40
N PRO A 28 10.63 -1.84 -4.00
CA PRO A 28 10.55 -3.17 -3.40
C PRO A 28 11.94 -3.80 -3.30
N PRO A 29 12.25 -4.54 -2.21
CA PRO A 29 13.50 -5.29 -2.13
C PRO A 29 13.62 -6.27 -3.31
N ALA A 30 14.81 -6.40 -3.89
CA ALA A 30 15.02 -7.21 -5.10
C ALA A 30 14.60 -8.70 -4.93
N HIS A 31 14.68 -9.22 -3.70
CA HIS A 31 14.30 -10.58 -3.37
C HIS A 31 12.86 -10.72 -2.82
N ALA A 32 12.07 -9.64 -2.85
CA ALA A 32 10.70 -9.64 -2.32
C ALA A 32 9.69 -10.35 -3.24
N GLY A 33 10.07 -10.64 -4.49
CA GLY A 33 9.21 -11.38 -5.43
C GLY A 33 7.95 -10.61 -5.86
N LEU A 34 7.99 -9.27 -5.86
CA LEU A 34 6.86 -8.46 -6.34
C LEU A 34 6.61 -8.69 -7.83
N GLU A 35 5.39 -9.06 -8.19
CA GLU A 35 4.98 -9.17 -9.58
C GLU A 35 4.85 -7.79 -10.22
N LYS A 36 5.28 -7.65 -11.48
CA LYS A 36 5.19 -6.36 -12.20
C LYS A 36 3.77 -5.79 -12.25
N LYS A 37 2.74 -6.65 -12.35
CA LYS A 37 1.33 -6.21 -12.36
C LYS A 37 0.82 -5.79 -10.98
N ALA A 38 1.54 -6.15 -9.91
CA ALA A 38 1.19 -5.82 -8.54
C ALA A 38 1.82 -4.49 -8.08
N GLU A 39 2.70 -3.89 -8.87
CA GLU A 39 3.37 -2.61 -8.58
C GLU A 39 2.42 -1.46 -8.17
N PRO A 40 1.23 -1.29 -8.78
CA PRO A 40 0.28 -0.29 -8.29
C PRO A 40 -0.19 -0.54 -6.85
N PHE A 41 -0.45 -1.81 -6.48
CA PHE A 41 -0.84 -2.16 -5.11
C PHE A 41 0.30 -1.95 -4.13
N TRP A 42 1.54 -2.18 -4.55
CA TRP A 42 2.72 -1.86 -3.77
C TRP A 42 2.76 -0.38 -3.41
N HIS A 43 2.64 0.51 -4.40
CA HIS A 43 2.67 1.95 -4.14
C HIS A 43 1.52 2.39 -3.23
N ASP A 44 0.29 1.90 -3.46
CA ASP A 44 -0.86 2.18 -2.60
C ASP A 44 -0.64 1.73 -1.15
N ASN A 45 -0.06 0.55 -0.95
CA ASN A 45 0.24 0.02 0.38
C ASN A 45 1.35 0.83 1.06
N ILE A 46 2.46 1.12 0.37
CA ILE A 46 3.59 1.84 0.95
C ILE A 46 3.22 3.27 1.34
N ARG A 47 2.39 3.94 0.54
CA ARG A 47 1.92 5.31 0.79
C ARG A 47 0.86 5.40 1.90
N SER A 48 0.40 4.27 2.45
CA SER A 48 -0.66 4.28 3.47
C SER A 48 -0.22 4.80 4.84
N LYS A 49 1.09 4.80 5.11
CA LYS A 49 1.72 5.32 6.33
C LYS A 49 3.07 5.97 5.99
N ALA A 50 3.62 6.74 6.91
CA ALA A 50 4.88 7.46 6.68
C ALA A 50 6.01 6.53 6.21
N LEU A 51 6.81 6.94 5.21
CA LEU A 51 7.82 6.08 4.58
C LEU A 51 8.90 5.61 5.58
N ASP A 52 9.31 6.47 6.50
CA ASP A 52 10.29 6.18 7.55
C ASP A 52 9.78 5.21 8.64
N SER A 53 8.50 4.80 8.56
CA SER A 53 7.92 3.82 9.49
C SER A 53 8.01 2.37 9.03
N TRP A 54 8.42 2.13 7.78
CA TRP A 54 8.54 0.79 7.21
C TRP A 54 9.85 0.12 7.63
N THR A 55 9.76 -1.11 8.14
CA THR A 55 10.95 -1.94 8.37
C THR A 55 11.27 -2.81 7.14
N PRO A 56 12.50 -3.33 6.99
CA PRO A 56 12.82 -4.27 5.91
C PRO A 56 11.91 -5.51 5.90
N ALA A 57 11.49 -6.00 7.07
CA ALA A 57 10.55 -7.11 7.19
C ALA A 57 9.14 -6.71 6.72
N ASP A 58 8.68 -5.50 7.06
CA ASP A 58 7.41 -4.98 6.59
C ASP A 58 7.37 -4.87 5.06
N LEU A 59 8.50 -4.48 4.44
CA LEU A 59 8.60 -4.38 2.97
C LEU A 59 8.43 -5.74 2.30
N LEU A 60 8.95 -6.83 2.88
CA LEU A 60 8.71 -8.17 2.35
C LEU A 60 7.24 -8.57 2.47
N ALA A 61 6.62 -8.31 3.62
CA ALA A 61 5.20 -8.59 3.83
C ALA A 61 4.30 -7.72 2.94
N ALA A 62 4.70 -6.48 2.65
CA ALA A 62 3.97 -5.58 1.75
C ALA A 62 4.01 -6.04 0.29
N ALA A 63 5.11 -6.67 -0.15
CA ALA A 63 5.21 -7.24 -1.49
C ALA A 63 4.26 -8.43 -1.65
N GLU A 64 4.25 -9.32 -0.66
CA GLU A 64 3.31 -10.44 -0.62
C GLU A 64 1.85 -9.97 -0.57
N LEU A 65 1.54 -8.93 0.22
CA LEU A 65 0.22 -8.32 0.23
C LEU A 65 -0.18 -7.79 -1.15
N ALA A 66 0.72 -7.09 -1.85
CA ALA A 66 0.46 -6.56 -3.19
C ALA A 66 0.18 -7.67 -4.21
N ASN A 67 0.97 -8.75 -4.19
CA ASN A 67 0.74 -9.94 -5.02
C ASN A 67 -0.62 -10.59 -4.72
N ASN A 68 -0.98 -10.75 -3.45
CA ASN A 68 -2.28 -11.31 -3.06
C ASN A 68 -3.46 -10.44 -3.50
N GLN A 69 -3.31 -9.11 -3.47
CA GLN A 69 -4.33 -8.18 -3.99
C GLN A 69 -4.51 -8.31 -5.50
N LEU A 70 -3.41 -8.44 -6.26
CA LEU A 70 -3.46 -8.76 -7.68
C LEU A 70 -4.17 -10.09 -7.91
N TYR A 71 -3.76 -11.14 -7.19
CA TYR A 71 -4.30 -12.49 -7.35
C TYR A 71 -5.82 -12.53 -7.07
N ALA A 72 -6.30 -11.78 -6.09
CA ALA A 72 -7.74 -11.66 -5.81
C ALA A 72 -8.53 -11.08 -7.00
N ILE A 73 -7.95 -10.12 -7.74
CA ILE A 73 -8.58 -9.59 -8.96
C ILE A 73 -8.57 -10.63 -10.07
N GLU A 74 -7.47 -11.36 -10.24
CA GLU A 74 -7.36 -12.40 -11.25
C GLU A 74 -8.34 -13.55 -11.01
N LEU A 75 -8.50 -14.00 -9.76
CA LEU A 75 -9.51 -14.98 -9.36
C LEU A 75 -10.93 -14.49 -9.66
N ARG A 76 -11.26 -13.23 -9.34
CA ARG A 76 -12.59 -12.66 -9.68
C ARG A 76 -12.82 -12.59 -11.18
N ARG A 77 -11.78 -12.30 -11.98
CA ARG A 77 -11.85 -12.34 -13.45
C ARG A 77 -12.08 -13.76 -13.95
N ALA A 78 -11.38 -14.75 -13.38
CA ALA A 78 -11.59 -16.17 -13.69
C ALA A 78 -13.02 -16.61 -13.35
N LEU A 79 -13.50 -16.31 -12.15
CA LEU A 79 -14.88 -16.58 -11.73
C LEU A 79 -15.89 -15.98 -12.70
N LYS A 80 -15.74 -14.71 -13.07
CA LYS A 80 -16.64 -14.05 -14.02
C LYS A 80 -16.62 -14.69 -15.41
N ARG A 81 -15.48 -15.23 -15.86
CA ARG A 81 -15.41 -15.98 -17.12
C ARG A 81 -16.16 -17.30 -17.02
N GLU A 82 -16.00 -18.03 -15.92
CA GLU A 82 -16.66 -19.31 -15.71
C GLU A 82 -18.19 -19.14 -15.58
N GLU A 83 -18.64 -18.15 -14.81
CA GLU A 83 -20.07 -17.85 -14.63
C GLU A 83 -20.80 -17.46 -15.94
N ARG A 84 -20.05 -17.03 -16.98
CA ARG A 84 -20.62 -16.71 -18.29
C ARG A 84 -20.91 -17.94 -19.15
N LYS A 85 -20.24 -19.07 -18.87
CA LYS A 85 -20.48 -20.32 -19.60
C LYS A 85 -21.89 -20.84 -19.31
N ARG A 86 -22.47 -21.56 -20.28
CA ARG A 86 -23.85 -22.08 -20.21
C ARG A 86 -23.89 -23.53 -20.65
N GLY A 87 -24.90 -24.26 -20.21
CA GLY A 87 -25.06 -25.69 -20.53
C GLY A 87 -23.89 -26.51 -19.99
N ASP A 88 -23.51 -27.55 -20.73
CA ASP A 88 -22.53 -28.56 -20.30
C ASP A 88 -21.10 -28.01 -20.16
N GLU A 89 -20.80 -26.84 -20.74
CA GLU A 89 -19.49 -26.18 -20.59
C GLU A 89 -19.32 -25.50 -19.22
N ARG A 90 -20.40 -25.29 -18.47
CA ARG A 90 -20.38 -24.60 -17.18
C ARG A 90 -19.99 -25.57 -16.06
N GLU A 91 -18.86 -25.32 -15.43
CA GLU A 91 -18.39 -26.14 -14.32
C GLU A 91 -18.76 -25.52 -12.96
N GLU A 92 -19.90 -25.94 -12.38
CA GLU A 92 -20.37 -25.39 -11.09
C GLU A 92 -19.40 -25.69 -9.92
N GLY A 93 -18.65 -26.79 -10.00
CA GLY A 93 -17.60 -27.12 -9.03
C GLY A 93 -16.48 -26.08 -9.00
N LEU A 94 -16.01 -25.66 -10.17
CA LEU A 94 -14.97 -24.64 -10.32
C LEU A 94 -15.44 -23.25 -9.87
N ILE A 95 -16.69 -22.89 -10.15
CA ILE A 95 -17.31 -21.64 -9.64
C ILE A 95 -17.31 -21.62 -8.11
N LYS A 96 -17.71 -22.73 -7.48
CA LYS A 96 -17.73 -22.85 -6.02
C LYS A 96 -16.32 -22.75 -5.44
N ASP A 97 -15.34 -23.38 -6.07
CA ASP A 97 -13.95 -23.34 -5.65
C ASP A 97 -13.37 -21.91 -5.74
N TYR A 98 -13.55 -21.22 -6.87
CA TYR A 98 -13.11 -19.82 -6.99
C TYR A 98 -13.75 -18.90 -5.94
N ARG A 99 -15.05 -19.04 -5.67
CA ARG A 99 -15.72 -18.27 -4.60
C ARG A 99 -15.09 -18.53 -3.23
N LYS A 100 -14.76 -19.79 -2.93
CA LYS A 100 -14.08 -20.17 -1.69
C LYS A 100 -12.69 -19.54 -1.61
N GLN A 101 -11.86 -19.73 -2.64
CA GLN A 101 -10.50 -19.17 -2.71
C GLN A 101 -10.50 -17.64 -2.56
N ILE A 102 -11.43 -16.93 -3.21
CA ILE A 102 -11.55 -15.47 -3.09
C ILE A 102 -11.83 -15.06 -1.64
N VAL A 103 -12.76 -15.73 -0.95
CA VAL A 103 -13.10 -15.39 0.45
C VAL A 103 -11.93 -15.66 1.38
N GLU A 104 -11.23 -16.79 1.21
CA GLU A 104 -10.05 -17.13 1.99
C GLU A 104 -8.91 -16.12 1.78
N LEU A 105 -8.61 -15.80 0.51
CA LEU A 105 -7.60 -14.82 0.17
C LEU A 105 -7.94 -13.41 0.69
N GLN A 106 -9.21 -13.01 0.64
CA GLN A 106 -9.66 -11.73 1.21
C GLN A 106 -9.43 -11.66 2.73
N ARG A 107 -9.63 -12.77 3.45
CA ARG A 107 -9.35 -12.82 4.90
C ARG A 107 -7.85 -12.69 5.16
N THR A 108 -7.02 -13.37 4.38
CA THR A 108 -5.55 -13.26 4.44
C THR A 108 -5.10 -11.82 4.19
N ILE A 109 -5.61 -11.17 3.14
CA ILE A 109 -5.32 -9.76 2.82
C ILE A 109 -5.69 -8.82 3.98
N LEU A 110 -6.85 -9.02 4.61
CA LEU A 110 -7.28 -8.21 5.75
C LEU A 110 -6.36 -8.41 6.97
N ALA A 111 -5.92 -9.64 7.22
CA ALA A 111 -4.97 -9.94 8.29
C ALA A 111 -3.61 -9.27 8.03
N GLN A 112 -3.05 -9.44 6.82
CA GLN A 112 -1.78 -8.81 6.41
C GLN A 112 -1.83 -7.28 6.54
N ARG A 113 -2.93 -6.65 6.12
CA ARG A 113 -3.12 -5.21 6.29
C ARG A 113 -3.14 -4.80 7.75
N ARG A 114 -3.78 -5.59 8.62
CA ARG A 114 -3.79 -5.32 10.07
C ARG A 114 -2.39 -5.44 10.67
N ASP A 115 -1.63 -6.46 10.29
CA ASP A 115 -0.29 -6.71 10.80
C ASP A 115 0.70 -5.60 10.36
N LEU A 116 0.55 -5.10 9.13
CA LEU A 116 1.33 -3.97 8.61
C LEU A 116 0.86 -2.60 9.12
N GLN A 117 -0.22 -2.56 9.90
CA GLN A 117 -0.90 -1.34 10.37
C GLN A 117 -1.35 -0.43 9.21
N ILE A 118 -1.80 -1.04 8.12
CA ILE A 118 -2.42 -0.38 6.97
C ILE A 118 -3.90 -0.22 7.29
N HIS A 119 -4.26 0.92 7.87
CA HIS A 119 -5.63 1.21 8.28
C HIS A 119 -6.39 2.00 7.21
N SER A 120 -7.71 1.78 7.13
CA SER A 120 -8.57 2.77 6.49
C SER A 120 -8.57 4.03 7.36
N HIS A 121 -8.93 5.18 6.79
CA HIS A 121 -8.84 6.50 7.44
C HIS A 121 -9.49 6.58 8.85
N ALA A 122 -10.36 5.64 9.21
CA ALA A 122 -10.87 5.46 10.56
C ALA A 122 -9.76 5.00 11.52
N THR A 123 -9.16 5.98 12.20
CA THR A 123 -7.92 5.91 13.01
C THR A 123 -7.98 5.05 14.29
N ASN A 124 -8.96 4.16 14.42
CA ASN A 124 -9.20 3.41 15.67
C ASN A 124 -8.13 2.32 15.85
N GLY A 125 -7.13 2.63 16.68
CA GLY A 125 -6.03 1.71 17.04
C GLY A 125 -4.64 2.29 16.83
N GLU A 126 -4.50 3.39 16.09
CA GLU A 126 -3.20 4.05 15.92
C GLU A 126 -2.79 4.84 17.17
N SER A 127 -1.51 4.80 17.52
CA SER A 127 -0.99 5.69 18.54
C SER A 127 -1.11 7.16 18.08
N ARG A 128 -1.31 8.08 19.03
CA ARG A 128 -1.35 9.53 18.73
C ARG A 128 -0.14 10.00 17.93
N ASP A 129 1.04 9.45 18.21
CA ASP A 129 2.27 9.82 17.53
C ASP A 129 2.35 9.27 16.11
N GLN A 130 1.86 8.05 15.87
CA GLN A 130 1.70 7.49 14.53
C GLN A 130 0.71 8.32 13.70
N LYS A 131 -0.44 8.66 14.28
CA LYS A 131 -1.44 9.51 13.63
C LYS A 131 -0.85 10.85 13.18
N LYS A 132 -0.10 11.53 14.06
CA LYS A 132 0.57 12.79 13.73
C LYS A 132 1.62 12.63 12.62
N ARG A 133 2.43 11.57 12.65
CA ARG A 133 3.42 11.29 11.59
C ARG A 133 2.75 11.08 10.24
N ASN A 134 1.71 10.25 10.20
CA ASN A 134 0.96 9.99 8.97
C ASN A 134 0.29 11.29 8.45
N GLN A 135 -0.23 12.14 9.33
CA GLN A 135 -0.77 13.45 8.96
C GLN A 135 0.28 14.39 8.39
N ASN A 136 1.48 14.43 8.98
CA ASN A 136 2.58 15.24 8.46
C ASN A 136 3.00 14.75 7.07
N ASP A 137 3.16 13.44 6.88
CA ASP A 137 3.51 12.83 5.60
C ASP A 137 2.46 13.14 4.52
N GLN A 138 1.17 12.97 4.86
CA GLN A 138 0.06 13.28 3.96
C GLN A 138 0.02 14.77 3.61
N SER A 139 0.28 15.66 4.57
CA SER A 139 0.29 17.11 4.35
C SER A 139 1.48 17.53 3.47
N ALA A 140 2.64 16.89 3.68
CA ALA A 140 3.83 17.09 2.86
C ALA A 140 3.60 16.64 1.42
N ARG A 141 2.99 15.46 1.21
CA ARG A 141 2.61 14.94 -0.11
C ARG A 141 1.64 15.88 -0.84
N LYS A 142 0.56 16.31 -0.18
CA LYS A 142 -0.36 17.31 -0.75
C LYS A 142 0.32 18.61 -1.14
N THR A 143 1.32 19.03 -0.35
CA THR A 143 2.11 20.23 -0.64
C THR A 143 2.99 20.02 -1.88
N ALA A 144 3.66 18.87 -1.97
CA ALA A 144 4.46 18.49 -3.14
C ALA A 144 3.61 18.37 -4.41
N ASP A 145 2.43 17.74 -4.32
CA ASP A 145 1.48 17.61 -5.43
C ASP A 145 1.02 18.98 -5.94
N ARG A 146 0.61 19.89 -5.04
CA ARG A 146 0.22 21.26 -5.40
C ARG A 146 1.35 22.01 -6.12
N HIS A 147 2.58 21.89 -5.64
CA HIS A 147 3.73 22.54 -6.28
C HIS A 147 4.08 21.90 -7.63
N ASN A 148 3.86 20.60 -7.81
CA ASN A 148 4.04 19.93 -9.11
C ASN A 148 3.02 20.38 -10.18
N GLU A 149 1.84 20.86 -9.77
CA GLU A 149 0.79 21.40 -10.63
C GLU A 149 1.02 22.87 -11.03
N GLU A 150 1.82 23.62 -10.26
CA GLU A 150 2.14 25.02 -10.55
C GLU A 150 3.21 25.14 -11.65
N GLU A 151 2.85 25.72 -12.82
CA GLU A 151 3.74 25.86 -14.00
C GLU A 151 5.04 26.67 -13.72
N ASN A 152 5.08 27.47 -12.65
CA ASN A 152 6.23 28.30 -12.25
C ASN A 152 6.97 27.77 -11.01
N ASN A 153 6.95 26.45 -10.79
CA ASN A 153 7.62 25.86 -9.64
C ASN A 153 9.14 25.78 -9.84
N LEU A 154 9.89 26.46 -8.96
CA LEU A 154 11.37 26.47 -8.93
C LEU A 154 11.97 25.27 -8.17
N ILE A 155 11.13 24.44 -7.54
CA ILE A 155 11.54 23.26 -6.77
C ILE A 155 11.05 22.01 -7.50
N ALA A 156 11.95 21.28 -8.15
CA ALA A 156 11.61 20.01 -8.79
C ALA A 156 11.32 18.92 -7.76
N PHE A 157 10.13 18.31 -7.84
CA PHE A 157 9.83 17.05 -7.18
C PHE A 157 9.91 15.91 -8.21
N PRO A 158 10.41 14.72 -7.83
CA PRO A 158 10.45 13.58 -8.76
C PRO A 158 9.06 13.23 -9.27
N LYS A 159 8.90 13.12 -10.59
CA LYS A 159 7.68 12.59 -11.22
C LYS A 159 7.94 11.12 -11.55
N HIS A 160 7.29 10.21 -10.84
CA HIS A 160 7.26 8.79 -11.19
C HIS A 160 5.86 8.43 -11.71
N GLY A 161 5.84 7.75 -12.86
CA GLY A 161 4.63 7.37 -13.60
C GLY A 161 4.02 6.05 -13.16
#